data_AF-A0A0D6L5W0-F1
#
_entry.id   AF-A0A0D6L5W0-F1
#
_cell.length_a   1.000
_cell.length_b   1.000
_cell.length_c   1.000
_cell.angle_alpha   90.00
_cell.angle_beta   90.00
_cell.angle_gamma   90.00
#
_symmetry.space_group_name_H-M   'P 1'
#
loop_
_entity.id
_entity.type
_entity.pdbx_description
1 polymer ?
#
loop_
_entity_poly.entity_id
_entity_poly.type
_entity_poly.pdbx_seq_one_letter_code
_entity_poly.pdbx_strand_id
1 'polypeptide(L)'
;MTKLLLLHLLLLVLCYGLCENQYGQMYYYKEYEGQENVCEKDVAKVKYSNRINETGWAFVEVEVSGRVNEPYQQGYAAGYVEGMLLFTQSNA
;
A
#
# COMPACT_ATOMS: atom_id res chain seq x y z
N MET A 1 6.07 -28.57 -4.25
CA MET A 1 4.67 -28.10 -4.15
C MET A 1 4.48 -26.87 -3.27
N THR A 2 5.28 -26.64 -2.23
CA THR A 2 5.16 -25.47 -1.34
C THR A 2 5.49 -24.11 -1.97
N LYS A 3 6.43 -24.03 -2.92
CA LYS A 3 6.79 -22.77 -3.61
C LYS A 3 5.66 -22.19 -4.49
N LEU A 4 4.84 -23.04 -5.11
CA LEU A 4 3.75 -22.59 -6.00
C LEU A 4 2.55 -22.03 -5.21
N LEU A 5 2.33 -22.57 -4.00
CA LEU A 5 1.32 -22.08 -3.05
C LEU A 5 1.74 -20.73 -2.45
N LEU A 6 3.04 -20.55 -2.16
CA LEU A 6 3.59 -19.27 -1.69
C LEU A 6 3.41 -18.16 -2.74
N LEU A 7 3.64 -18.47 -4.02
CA LEU A 7 3.49 -17.53 -5.14
C LEU A 7 2.03 -17.07 -5.32
N HIS A 8 1.06 -17.99 -5.18
CA HIS A 8 -0.37 -17.65 -5.22
C HIS A 8 -0.83 -16.85 -3.99
N LEU A 9 -0.25 -17.09 -2.80
CA LEU A 9 -0.52 -16.29 -1.60
C LEU A 9 0.07 -14.88 -1.71
N LEU A 10 1.26 -14.74 -2.29
CA LEU A 10 1.93 -13.46 -2.53
C LEU A 10 1.20 -12.59 -3.56
N LEU A 11 0.59 -13.21 -4.57
CA LEU A 11 -0.26 -12.55 -5.57
C LEU A 11 -1.55 -11.93 -4.99
N LEU A 12 -1.95 -12.28 -3.76
CA LEU A 12 -3.14 -11.74 -3.09
C LEU A 12 -2.86 -10.54 -2.19
N VAL A 13 -1.60 -10.20 -1.95
CA VAL A 13 -1.24 -9.02 -1.16
C VAL A 13 -1.06 -7.85 -2.11
N LEU A 14 -2.00 -6.91 -2.06
CA LEU A 14 -1.90 -5.68 -2.82
C LEU A 14 -1.16 -4.63 -1.99
N CYS A 15 -0.03 -4.18 -2.50
CA CYS A 15 0.78 -3.13 -1.90
C CYS A 15 0.71 -1.87 -2.79
N TYR A 16 0.31 -0.76 -2.19
CA TYR A 16 0.36 0.56 -2.82
C TYR A 16 1.20 1.49 -1.95
N GLY A 17 1.87 2.44 -2.58
CA GLY A 17 2.60 3.48 -1.87
C GLY A 17 2.27 4.87 -2.41
N LEU A 18 2.50 5.85 -1.56
CA LEU A 18 2.40 7.27 -1.82
C LEU A 18 3.80 7.87 -1.74
N CYS A 19 4.22 8.47 -2.84
CA CYS A 19 5.50 9.16 -2.96
C CYS A 19 5.29 10.64 -3.24
N GLU A 20 6.32 11.40 -2.90
CA GLU A 20 6.48 12.79 -3.32
C GLU A 20 7.67 12.87 -4.29
N ASN A 21 7.50 13.59 -5.40
CA ASN A 21 8.59 13.87 -6.33
C ASN A 21 9.42 15.09 -5.89
N GLN A 22 10.51 15.37 -6.60
CA GLN A 22 11.35 16.55 -6.36
C GLN A 22 10.62 17.92 -6.41
N TYR A 23 9.44 17.98 -7.05
CA TYR A 23 8.62 19.20 -7.16
C TYR A 23 7.55 19.30 -6.05
N GLY A 24 7.52 18.36 -5.10
CA GLY A 24 6.51 18.34 -4.03
C GLY A 24 5.16 17.78 -4.46
N GLN A 25 5.07 17.16 -5.65
CA GLN A 25 3.83 16.58 -6.13
C GLN A 25 3.71 15.14 -5.66
N MET A 26 2.51 14.80 -5.18
CA MET A 26 2.17 13.48 -4.67
C MET A 26 1.77 12.56 -5.82
N TYR A 27 2.29 11.34 -5.85
CA TYR A 27 1.89 10.30 -6.79
C TYR A 27 1.81 8.94 -6.10
N TYR A 28 0.88 8.11 -6.54
CA TYR A 28 0.74 6.75 -6.04
C TYR A 28 1.41 5.75 -6.99
N TYR A 29 1.88 4.65 -6.43
CA TYR A 29 2.43 3.54 -7.20
C TYR A 29 1.93 2.22 -6.63
N LYS A 30 1.88 1.20 -7.48
CA LYS A 30 1.61 -0.17 -7.07
C LYS A 30 2.94 -0.91 -6.99
N GLU A 31 3.21 -1.54 -5.86
CA GLU A 31 4.44 -2.28 -5.63
C GLU A 31 4.29 -3.69 -6.21
N TYR A 32 5.24 -4.11 -7.05
CA TYR A 32 5.33 -5.44 -7.62
C TYR A 32 6.66 -6.09 -7.20
N GLU A 33 6.65 -7.38 -6.88
CA GLU A 33 7.88 -8.12 -6.57
C GLU A 33 8.86 -8.04 -7.75
N GLY A 34 10.09 -7.59 -7.47
CA GLY A 34 11.17 -7.45 -8.46
C GLY A 34 11.24 -6.09 -9.16
N GLN A 35 10.37 -5.14 -8.82
CA GLN A 35 10.48 -3.76 -9.30
C GLN A 35 11.46 -2.97 -8.41
N GLU A 36 12.56 -2.46 -8.98
CA GLU A 36 13.42 -1.50 -8.28
C GLU A 36 12.62 -0.22 -8.02
N ASN A 37 12.54 0.18 -6.75
CA ASN A 37 11.65 1.23 -6.25
C ASN A 37 11.93 2.60 -6.91
N VAL A 38 10.98 3.09 -7.71
CA VAL A 38 10.94 4.44 -8.33
C VAL A 38 10.30 5.47 -7.39
N CYS A 39 10.54 5.36 -6.08
CA CYS A 39 10.03 6.31 -5.11
C CYS A 39 11.14 7.25 -4.68
N GLU A 40 11.08 8.52 -5.10
CA GLU A 40 12.08 9.52 -4.70
C GLU A 40 11.99 9.83 -3.20
N LYS A 41 10.77 10.15 -2.73
CA LYS A 41 10.49 10.39 -1.31
C LYS A 41 9.27 9.58 -0.87
N ASP A 42 9.52 8.56 -0.07
CA ASP A 42 8.46 7.73 0.51
C ASP A 42 7.69 8.50 1.59
N VAL A 43 6.36 8.51 1.47
CA VAL A 43 5.45 9.21 2.38
C VAL A 43 4.57 8.23 3.16
N ALA A 44 3.91 7.29 2.48
CA ALA A 44 3.11 6.27 3.14
C ALA A 44 2.95 5.03 2.26
N LYS A 45 2.69 3.89 2.87
CA LYS A 45 2.45 2.60 2.22
C LYS A 45 1.21 1.95 2.81
N VAL A 46 0.52 1.18 1.99
CA VAL A 46 -0.63 0.40 2.41
C VAL A 46 -0.58 -0.99 1.81
N LYS A 47 -0.83 -1.99 2.65
CA LYS A 47 -0.95 -3.40 2.25
C LYS A 47 -2.35 -3.89 2.55
N TYR A 48 -2.87 -4.70 1.63
CA TYR A 48 -4.18 -5.28 1.75
C TYR A 48 -4.14 -6.79 1.58
N SER A 49 -4.82 -7.51 2.47
CA SER A 49 -5.06 -8.93 2.35
C SER A 49 -6.55 -9.23 2.56
N ASN A 50 -7.22 -9.69 1.50
CA ASN A 50 -8.59 -10.16 1.59
C ASN A 50 -8.63 -11.62 2.02
N ARG A 51 -9.13 -11.89 3.23
CA ARG A 51 -9.38 -13.22 3.74
C ARG A 51 -10.81 -13.37 4.27
N ILE A 52 -11.75 -12.60 3.73
CA ILE A 52 -13.14 -12.57 4.22
C ILE A 52 -13.78 -13.94 4.09
N ASN A 53 -13.57 -14.63 2.96
CA ASN A 53 -14.14 -15.95 2.73
C ASN A 53 -13.53 -17.05 3.63
N GLU A 54 -12.30 -16.85 4.13
CA GLU A 54 -11.59 -17.85 4.95
C GLU A 54 -11.75 -17.59 6.45
N THR A 55 -11.78 -16.32 6.86
CA THR A 55 -11.67 -15.90 8.27
C THR A 55 -12.81 -14.97 8.72
N GLY A 56 -13.57 -14.43 7.78
CA GLY A 56 -14.53 -13.34 8.03
C GLY A 56 -13.90 -11.94 8.06
N TRP A 57 -12.58 -11.81 7.85
CA TRP A 57 -11.85 -10.54 7.97
C TRP A 57 -11.06 -10.19 6.72
N ALA A 58 -10.92 -8.88 6.49
CA ALA A 58 -9.89 -8.32 5.64
C ALA A 58 -8.89 -7.54 6.50
N PHE A 59 -7.63 -7.56 6.11
CA PHE A 59 -6.55 -6.88 6.82
C PHE A 59 -6.03 -5.74 5.96
N VAL A 60 -5.95 -4.55 6.56
CA VAL A 60 -5.34 -3.36 5.99
C VAL A 60 -4.20 -2.96 6.94
N GLU A 61 -3.00 -2.85 6.40
CA GLU A 61 -1.82 -2.38 7.13
C GLU A 61 -1.35 -1.08 6.48
N VAL A 62 -1.31 0.01 7.25
CA VAL A 62 -0.85 1.32 6.80
C VAL A 62 0.42 1.69 7.54
N GLU A 63 1.45 2.09 6.80
CA GLU A 63 2.71 2.58 7.34
C GLU A 63 2.95 3.99 6.81
N VAL A 64 3.22 4.94 7.71
CA VAL A 64 3.61 6.30 7.32
C VAL A 64 5.12 6.45 7.53
N SER A 65 5.79 6.99 6.53
CA SER A 65 7.23 7.24 6.57
C SER A 65 7.59 8.18 7.70
N GLY A 66 8.63 7.83 8.46
CA GLY A 66 9.19 8.69 9.52
C GLY A 66 9.77 10.01 9.01
N ARG A 67 9.82 10.23 7.69
CA ARG A 67 10.17 11.53 7.08
C ARG A 67 9.05 12.56 7.22
N VAL A 68 7.81 12.12 7.40
CA VAL A 68 6.65 12.98 7.61
C VAL A 68 6.61 13.34 9.09
N ASN A 69 7.14 14.50 9.46
CA ASN A 69 7.31 14.87 10.87
C ASN A 69 6.02 15.39 11.52
N GLU A 70 5.15 16.03 10.74
CA GLU A 70 3.98 16.69 11.27
C GLU A 70 2.82 15.70 11.49
N PRO A 71 2.25 15.58 12.71
CA PRO A 71 1.20 14.59 13.00
C PRO A 71 -0.04 14.70 12.10
N TYR A 72 -0.43 15.93 11.73
CA TYR A 72 -1.57 16.15 10.84
C TYR A 72 -1.28 15.63 9.42
N GLN A 73 -0.03 15.74 8.94
CA GLN A 73 0.37 15.21 7.64
C GLN A 73 0.42 13.69 7.67
N GLN A 74 0.87 13.09 8.78
CA GLN A 74 0.84 11.64 8.96
C GLN A 74 -0.60 11.10 8.89
N GLY A 75 -1.53 11.73 9.62
CA GLY A 75 -2.94 11.35 9.61
C GLY A 75 -3.57 11.50 8.22
N TYR A 76 -3.27 12.59 7.52
CA TYR A 76 -3.73 12.79 6.15
C TYR A 76 -3.18 11.71 5.21
N ALA A 77 -1.87 11.44 5.25
CA ALA A 77 -1.22 10.46 4.40
C ALA A 77 -1.81 9.06 4.63
N ALA A 78 -1.96 8.65 5.90
CA ALA A 78 -2.54 7.36 6.26
C ALA A 78 -3.97 7.19 5.73
N GLY A 79 -4.86 8.15 6.01
CA GLY A 79 -6.24 8.08 5.55
C GLY A 79 -6.37 8.14 4.02
N TYR A 80 -5.51 8.92 3.36
CA TYR A 80 -5.50 9.02 1.90
C TYR A 80 -5.13 7.68 1.24
N VAL A 81 -4.03 7.04 1.69
CA VAL A 81 -3.61 5.76 1.08
C VAL A 81 -4.59 4.63 1.34
N GLU A 82 -5.18 4.59 2.54
CA GLU A 82 -6.24 3.64 2.86
C GLU A 82 -7.46 3.83 1.96
N GLY A 83 -7.95 5.07 1.83
CA GLY A 83 -9.10 5.39 0.98
C GLY A 83 -8.88 5.04 -0.49
N MET A 84 -7.68 5.33 -1.02
CA MET A 84 -7.32 5.01 -2.41
C MET A 84 -7.29 3.51 -2.68
N LEU A 85 -6.71 2.73 -1.76
CA LEU A 85 -6.67 1.27 -1.86
C LEU A 85 -8.09 0.70 -1.89
N LEU A 86 -8.94 1.10 -0.94
CA LEU A 86 -10.31 0.58 -0.83
C LEU A 86 -11.17 0.97 -2.04
N PHE A 87 -11.01 2.19 -2.55
CA PHE A 87 -11.69 2.62 -3.79
C PHE A 87 -11.27 1.77 -4.99
N THR A 88 -9.98 1.45 -5.09
CA THR A 88 -9.46 0.59 -6.17
C THR A 88 -10.05 -0.82 -6.08
N GLN A 89 -10.24 -1.34 -4.86
CA GLN A 89 -10.84 -2.66 -4.64
C GLN A 89 -12.35 -2.71 -4.86
N SER A 90 -13.08 -1.61 -4.62
CA SER A 90 -14.52 -1.56 -4.90
C SER A 90 -14.85 -1.52 -6.39
N ASN A 91 -13.89 -1.17 -7.25
CA ASN A 91 -14.07 -1.05 -8.70
C ASN A 91 -13.35 -2.16 -9.50
N ALA A 92 -12.78 -3.16 -8.81
CA ALA A 92 -12.04 -4.27 -9.40
C ALA A 92 -12.90 -5.53 -9.57
#